data_AF-A0A399YX64-F1
#
_entry.id   AF-A0A399YX64-F1
#
_cell.length_a   1.000
_cell.length_b   1.000
_cell.length_c   1.000
_cell.angle_alpha   90.00
_cell.angle_beta   90.00
_cell.angle_gamma   90.00
#
_symmetry.space_group_name_H-M   'P 1'
#
loop_
_entity.id
_entity.type
_entity.pdbx_description
1 polymer ?
#
loop_
_entity_poly.entity_id
_entity_poly.type
_entity_poly.pdbx_seq_one_letter_code
_entity_poly.pdbx_strand_id
1 'polypeptide(L)'
;LEVLPNGAPGCEAVVLLSTQGNGRVNGLGAIRGADILIMCLEQSGDNTLFSWLGILRGSDLGMPNNATIALSMASYGADEMFLLSRNVFNVGSAVGGHSSIYRLDMGDQTFSGPEWRAIDHGMRQKVDSLDINGDLVP
;
A
#
# COMPACT_ATOMS: atom_id res chain seq x y z
N LEU A 1 0.04 2.62 6.50
CA LEU A 1 1.47 2.48 6.85
C LEU A 1 1.72 0.99 6.92
N GLU A 2 2.84 0.52 6.36
CA GLU A 2 3.34 -0.84 6.51
C GLU A 2 4.84 -0.82 6.76
N VAL A 3 5.35 -1.75 7.59
CA VAL A 3 6.78 -1.83 7.94
C VAL A 3 7.30 -3.23 7.69
N LEU A 4 8.31 -3.34 6.82
CA LEU A 4 8.96 -4.58 6.41
C LEU A 4 10.36 -4.66 7.03
N PRO A 5 10.56 -5.45 8.09
CA PRO A 5 11.88 -5.55 8.73
C PRO A 5 12.90 -6.17 7.77
N ASN A 6 14.13 -5.63 7.75
CA ASN A 6 15.21 -6.06 6.85
C ASN A 6 14.81 -6.11 5.36
N GLY A 7 13.86 -5.27 4.93
CA GLY A 7 13.24 -5.38 3.62
C GLY A 7 14.23 -5.24 2.46
N ALA A 8 15.19 -4.31 2.54
CA ALA A 8 16.11 -4.00 1.44
C ALA A 8 17.58 -3.97 1.90
N PRO A 9 18.55 -4.22 1.00
CA PRO A 9 19.98 -4.08 1.33
C PRO A 9 20.31 -2.69 1.86
N GLY A 10 20.88 -2.62 3.06
CA GLY A 10 21.25 -1.36 3.71
C GLY A 10 20.13 -0.67 4.50
N CYS A 11 18.95 -1.28 4.59
CA CYS A 11 17.82 -0.76 5.38
C CYS A 11 17.56 -1.65 6.60
N GLU A 12 17.45 -1.05 7.79
CA GLU A 12 16.91 -1.74 8.98
C GLU A 12 15.45 -2.17 8.74
N ALA A 13 14.68 -1.35 8.03
CA ALA A 13 13.35 -1.69 7.56
C ALA A 13 12.98 -0.92 6.29
N VAL A 14 12.04 -1.45 5.52
CA VAL A 14 11.35 -0.70 4.45
C VAL A 14 9.99 -0.27 4.96
N VAL A 15 9.63 0.98 4.72
CA VAL A 15 8.37 1.55 5.18
C VAL A 15 7.53 1.98 3.98
N LEU A 16 6.30 1.47 3.89
CA LEU A 16 5.32 1.90 2.88
C LEU A 16 4.34 2.90 3.50
N LEU A 17 4.21 4.05 2.84
CA LEU A 17 3.35 5.14 3.26
C LEU A 17 2.30 5.41 2.20
N SER A 18 1.02 5.29 2.55
CA SER A 18 -0.06 5.90 1.77
C SER A 18 -0.37 7.28 2.36
N THR A 19 -0.61 8.26 1.50
CA THR A 19 -1.02 9.61 1.94
C THR A 19 -2.50 9.83 1.70
N GLN A 20 -3.16 10.62 2.54
CA GLN A 20 -4.59 10.90 2.36
C GLN A 20 -4.85 12.00 1.31
N GLY A 21 -3.84 12.78 0.94
CA GLY A 21 -4.03 13.97 0.11
C GLY A 21 -2.78 14.35 -0.65
N ASN A 22 -2.94 15.34 -1.52
CA ASN A 22 -1.85 15.84 -2.36
C ASN A 22 -0.83 16.61 -1.52
N GLY A 23 0.41 16.59 -1.97
CA GLY A 23 1.48 17.30 -1.27
C GLY A 23 2.75 17.43 -2.12
N ARG A 24 3.80 17.90 -1.46
CA ARG A 24 5.15 17.91 -2.02
C ARG A 24 6.11 17.36 -0.98
N VAL A 25 6.93 16.42 -1.39
CA VAL A 25 7.93 15.77 -0.55
C VAL A 25 9.30 16.09 -1.12
N ASN A 26 10.23 16.52 -0.25
CA ASN A 26 11.60 16.77 -0.67
C ASN A 26 12.24 15.46 -1.15
N GLY A 27 12.89 15.48 -2.32
CA GLY A 27 13.45 14.30 -2.98
C GLY A 27 12.48 13.55 -3.91
N LEU A 28 11.17 13.62 -3.69
CA LEU A 28 10.16 12.93 -4.53
C LEU A 28 9.27 13.87 -5.37
N GLY A 29 9.29 15.17 -5.06
CA GLY A 29 8.50 16.17 -5.77
C GLY A 29 7.02 16.15 -5.37
N ALA A 30 6.14 16.44 -6.34
CA ALA A 30 4.71 16.44 -6.10
C ALA A 30 4.21 15.00 -5.90
N ILE A 31 3.29 14.81 -4.96
CA ILE A 31 2.64 13.53 -4.64
C ILE A 31 1.12 13.69 -4.61
N ARG A 32 0.41 12.59 -4.86
CA ARG A 32 -1.05 12.50 -4.76
C ARG A 32 -1.46 11.63 -3.58
N GLY A 33 -2.69 11.79 -3.11
CA GLY A 33 -3.29 10.91 -2.09
C GLY A 33 -3.55 9.47 -2.59
N ALA A 34 -3.20 9.18 -3.84
CA ALA A 34 -3.17 7.86 -4.43
C ALA A 34 -1.74 7.28 -4.51
N ASP A 35 -0.71 8.06 -4.21
CA ASP A 35 0.67 7.57 -4.31
C ASP A 35 1.05 6.79 -3.05
N ILE A 36 1.90 5.79 -3.24
CA ILE A 36 2.52 5.02 -2.15
C ILE A 36 4.00 5.35 -2.14
N LEU A 37 4.49 5.94 -1.06
CA LEU A 37 5.89 6.27 -0.89
C LEU A 37 6.62 5.12 -0.21
N ILE A 38 7.85 4.86 -0.65
CA ILE A 38 8.67 3.76 -0.15
C ILE A 38 9.94 4.36 0.45
N MET A 39 10.17 4.10 1.73
CA MET A 39 11.33 4.60 2.48
C MET A 39 12.21 3.47 2.98
N CYS A 40 13.51 3.75 3.04
CA CYS A 40 14.49 2.98 3.78
C CYS A 40 14.64 3.62 5.17
N LEU A 41 14.38 2.86 6.23
CA LEU A 41 14.85 3.19 7.57
C LEU A 41 16.33 2.79 7.63
N GLU A 42 17.23 3.77 7.62
CA GLU A 42 18.67 3.55 7.63
C GLU A 42 19.20 3.36 9.05
N GLN A 43 18.59 4.06 10.00
CA GLN A 43 18.93 3.99 11.41
C GLN A 43 17.69 4.27 12.26
N SER A 44 17.44 3.45 13.27
CA SER A 44 16.43 3.70 14.31
C SER A 44 17.04 4.24 15.61
N GLY A 45 16.18 4.76 16.50
CA GLY A 45 16.58 5.31 17.80
C GLY A 45 16.68 6.84 17.81
N ASP A 46 17.51 7.39 18.69
CA ASP A 46 17.55 8.83 19.00
C ASP A 46 17.82 9.72 17.78
N ASN A 47 18.56 9.20 16.80
CA ASN A 47 18.84 9.86 15.53
C ASN A 47 18.23 9.09 14.36
N THR A 48 16.92 8.84 14.44
CA THR A 48 16.21 8.11 13.38
C THR A 48 16.45 8.76 12.01
N LEU A 49 16.96 7.97 11.06
CA LEU A 49 17.33 8.42 9.72
C LEU A 49 16.59 7.62 8.65
N PHE A 50 16.06 8.33 7.66
CA PHE A 50 15.39 7.74 6.51
C PHE A 50 15.92 8.28 5.20
N SER A 51 15.88 7.43 4.17
CA SER A 51 16.03 7.83 2.77
C SER A 51 14.87 7.31 1.92
N TRP A 52 14.66 7.93 0.76
CA TRP A 52 13.62 7.51 -0.18
C TRP A 52 14.16 6.38 -1.07
N LEU A 53 13.43 5.26 -1.10
CA LEU A 53 13.67 4.19 -2.07
C LEU A 53 12.89 4.43 -3.36
N GLY A 54 11.73 5.09 -3.27
CA GLY A 54 10.96 5.44 -4.44
C GLY A 54 9.51 5.81 -4.15
N ILE A 55 8.72 5.84 -5.21
CA ILE A 55 7.31 6.16 -5.19
C ILE A 55 6.57 5.31 -6.22
N LEU A 56 5.50 4.64 -5.80
CA LEU A 56 4.53 4.04 -6.69
C LEU A 56 3.44 5.07 -7.00
N ARG A 57 3.35 5.45 -8.27
CA ARG A 57 2.41 6.47 -8.76
C ARG A 57 1.02 5.88 -8.95
N GLY A 58 0.31 5.66 -7.85
CA GLY A 58 -1.03 5.07 -7.92
C GLY A 58 -2.01 5.94 -8.71
N SER A 59 -1.79 7.26 -8.78
CA SER A 59 -2.59 8.13 -9.66
C SER A 59 -2.48 7.76 -11.14
N ASP A 60 -1.30 7.32 -11.58
CA ASP A 60 -1.05 6.96 -12.98
C ASP A 60 -1.70 5.61 -13.32
N LEU A 61 -1.90 4.78 -12.29
CA LEU A 61 -2.65 3.53 -12.37
C LEU A 61 -4.18 3.76 -12.29
N GLY A 62 -4.64 4.99 -12.03
CA GLY A 62 -6.05 5.32 -11.88
C GLY A 62 -6.59 5.16 -10.46
N MET A 63 -5.72 4.97 -9.47
CA MET A 63 -6.14 4.82 -8.07
C MET A 63 -6.76 6.12 -7.54
N PRO A 64 -7.93 6.07 -6.87
CA PRO A 64 -8.53 7.26 -6.28
C PRO A 64 -7.67 7.83 -5.14
N ASN A 65 -7.70 9.14 -4.96
CA ASN A 65 -7.08 9.75 -3.78
C ASN A 65 -7.74 9.26 -2.49
N ASN A 66 -6.93 9.06 -1.45
CA ASN A 66 -7.39 8.56 -0.15
C ASN A 66 -8.10 7.19 -0.24
N ALA A 67 -7.72 6.36 -1.22
CA ALA A 67 -8.31 5.04 -1.42
C ALA A 67 -7.77 3.99 -0.44
N THR A 68 -6.59 4.18 0.13
CA THR A 68 -5.90 3.17 0.95
C THR A 68 -6.09 3.42 2.45
N ILE A 69 -6.44 2.36 3.17
CA ILE A 69 -6.41 2.30 4.64
C ILE A 69 -5.10 1.68 5.11
N ALA A 70 -4.84 0.46 4.65
CA ALA A 70 -3.68 -0.33 5.05
C ALA A 70 -3.03 -0.95 3.80
N LEU A 71 -1.75 -1.26 3.92
CA LEU A 71 -0.93 -1.88 2.90
C LEU A 71 -0.33 -3.14 3.51
N SER A 72 -0.06 -4.14 2.69
CA SER A 72 0.70 -5.31 3.11
C SER A 72 1.52 -5.82 1.94
N MET A 73 2.75 -6.24 2.21
CA MET A 73 3.68 -6.76 1.21
C MET A 73 4.62 -7.75 1.90
N ALA A 74 4.92 -8.89 1.27
CA ALA A 74 5.69 -9.95 1.94
C ALA A 74 7.16 -9.56 2.20
N SER A 75 7.77 -8.82 1.27
CA SER A 75 9.14 -8.33 1.34
C SER A 75 9.33 -7.18 0.34
N TYR A 76 10.38 -6.38 0.50
CA TYR A 76 10.71 -5.40 -0.53
C TYR A 76 11.22 -6.12 -1.78
N GLY A 77 10.58 -5.82 -2.92
CA GLY A 77 10.79 -6.55 -4.17
C GLY A 77 9.87 -7.75 -4.37
N ALA A 78 8.87 -7.95 -3.49
CA ALA A 78 7.80 -8.90 -3.77
C ALA A 78 7.04 -8.51 -5.06
N ASP A 79 6.56 -9.53 -5.78
CA ASP A 79 5.82 -9.35 -7.03
C ASP A 79 4.41 -8.79 -6.79
N GLU A 80 3.91 -8.87 -5.55
CA GLU A 80 2.56 -8.48 -5.18
C GLU A 80 2.55 -7.57 -3.95
N MET A 81 1.67 -6.58 -3.99
CA MET A 81 1.31 -5.74 -2.84
C MET A 81 -0.20 -5.75 -2.66
N PHE A 82 -0.66 -5.88 -1.43
CA PHE A 82 -2.07 -5.84 -1.08
C PHE A 82 -2.45 -4.51 -0.44
N LEU A 83 -3.67 -4.06 -0.70
CA LEU A 83 -4.23 -2.86 -0.08
C LEU A 83 -5.63 -3.10 0.44
N LEU A 84 -5.90 -2.58 1.63
CA LEU A 84 -7.24 -2.46 2.16
C LEU A 84 -7.83 -1.11 1.73
N SER A 85 -8.98 -1.16 1.07
CA SER A 85 -9.64 0.01 0.51
C SER A 85 -10.51 0.77 1.52
N ARG A 86 -10.53 2.10 1.40
CA ARG A 86 -11.33 3.02 2.21
C ARG A 86 -12.71 3.30 1.62
N ASN A 87 -12.77 3.38 0.30
CA ASN A 87 -13.91 3.88 -0.47
C ASN A 87 -14.12 3.00 -1.71
N VAL A 88 -15.01 3.43 -2.61
CA VAL A 88 -15.14 2.84 -3.95
C VAL A 88 -13.78 2.75 -4.62
N PHE A 89 -13.47 1.57 -5.17
CA PHE A 89 -12.21 1.27 -5.82
C PHE A 89 -12.51 0.63 -7.17
N ASN A 90 -12.35 1.42 -8.23
CA ASN A 90 -12.61 1.03 -9.62
C ASN A 90 -11.36 1.35 -10.44
N VAL A 91 -10.44 0.42 -10.52
CA VAL A 91 -9.12 0.60 -11.12
C VAL A 91 -8.79 -0.61 -11.99
N GLY A 92 -8.77 -0.44 -13.32
CA GLY A 92 -8.62 -1.57 -14.23
C GLY A 92 -9.74 -2.59 -14.06
N SER A 93 -9.39 -3.86 -13.83
CA SER A 93 -10.35 -4.95 -13.54
C SER A 93 -10.76 -5.04 -12.06
N ALA A 94 -10.05 -4.37 -11.16
CA ALA A 94 -10.39 -4.32 -9.75
C ALA A 94 -11.58 -3.37 -9.52
N VAL A 95 -12.74 -3.96 -9.19
CA VAL A 95 -14.00 -3.22 -9.00
C VAL A 95 -14.62 -3.59 -7.65
N GLY A 96 -14.89 -2.60 -6.82
CA GLY A 96 -15.65 -2.78 -5.59
C GLY A 96 -15.64 -1.54 -4.69
N GLY A 97 -15.60 -1.79 -3.38
CA GLY A 97 -15.90 -0.80 -2.36
C GLY A 97 -14.93 -0.82 -1.20
N HIS A 98 -15.28 -0.08 -0.15
CA HIS A 98 -14.52 -0.04 1.09
C HIS A 98 -14.38 -1.43 1.73
N SER A 99 -13.43 -1.55 2.65
CA SER A 99 -13.23 -2.76 3.46
C SER A 99 -13.06 -4.02 2.60
N SER A 100 -12.42 -3.85 1.45
CA SER A 100 -12.07 -4.91 0.51
C SER A 100 -10.56 -4.89 0.27
N ILE A 101 -9.96 -6.07 0.14
CA ILE A 101 -8.54 -6.23 -0.15
C ILE A 101 -8.37 -6.37 -1.66
N TYR A 102 -7.49 -5.57 -2.23
CA TYR A 102 -7.10 -5.65 -3.64
C TYR A 102 -5.63 -5.98 -3.74
N ARG A 103 -5.25 -6.64 -4.82
CA ARG A 103 -3.87 -6.97 -5.15
C ARG A 103 -3.35 -6.08 -6.27
N LEU A 104 -2.13 -5.62 -6.13
CA LEU A 104 -1.34 -4.97 -7.17
C LEU A 104 -0.22 -5.90 -7.58
N ASP A 105 -0.18 -6.25 -8.87
CA ASP A 105 1.02 -6.83 -9.48
C ASP A 105 2.07 -5.72 -9.66
N MET A 106 3.24 -5.88 -9.07
CA MET A 106 4.31 -4.87 -9.05
C MET A 106 5.10 -4.82 -10.37
N GLY A 107 5.09 -5.89 -11.16
CA GLY A 107 5.75 -5.97 -12.46
C GLY A 107 4.93 -5.28 -13.55
N ASP A 108 3.68 -5.72 -13.70
CA ASP A 108 2.75 -5.20 -14.71
C ASP A 108 2.05 -3.91 -14.26
N GLN A 109 2.10 -3.59 -12.97
CA GLN A 109 1.40 -2.46 -12.35
C GLN A 109 -0.11 -2.49 -12.59
N THR A 110 -0.71 -3.67 -12.46
CA THR A 110 -2.14 -3.89 -12.66
C THR A 110 -2.84 -4.31 -11.37
N PHE A 111 -4.01 -3.73 -11.12
CA PHE A 111 -4.84 -4.10 -9.98
C PHE A 111 -5.80 -5.25 -10.33
N SER A 112 -5.98 -6.16 -9.37
CA SER A 112 -6.94 -7.27 -9.41
C SER A 112 -7.71 -7.40 -8.08
N GLY A 113 -8.75 -8.23 -8.09
CA GLY A 113 -9.61 -8.49 -6.94
C GLY A 113 -11.01 -7.85 -7.05
N PRO A 114 -11.74 -7.70 -5.92
CA PRO A 114 -11.24 -7.86 -4.56
C PRO A 114 -10.94 -9.32 -4.22
N GLU A 115 -9.76 -9.57 -3.64
CA GLU A 115 -9.33 -10.90 -3.15
C GLU A 115 -10.10 -11.28 -1.88
N TRP A 116 -10.64 -10.28 -1.18
CA TRP A 116 -11.42 -10.46 0.03
C TRP A 116 -12.34 -9.26 0.28
N ARG A 117 -13.53 -9.49 0.86
CA ARG A 117 -14.49 -8.43 1.22
C ARG A 117 -15.06 -8.66 2.61
N ALA A 118 -14.98 -7.65 3.48
CA ALA A 118 -15.47 -7.74 4.86
C ALA A 118 -16.93 -8.18 4.98
N ILE A 119 -17.78 -7.71 4.06
CA ILE A 119 -19.21 -8.01 4.07
C ILE A 119 -19.51 -9.50 3.85
N ASP A 120 -18.69 -10.19 3.05
CA ASP A 120 -18.83 -11.63 2.76
C ASP A 120 -18.53 -12.48 4.00
N HIS A 121 -17.84 -11.89 5.00
CA HIS A 121 -17.53 -12.50 6.29
C HIS A 121 -18.36 -11.92 7.44
N GLY A 122 -19.47 -11.24 7.14
CA GLY A 122 -20.40 -10.73 8.14
C GLY A 122 -19.92 -9.48 8.89
N MET A 123 -18.77 -8.91 8.53
CA MET A 123 -18.28 -7.66 9.10
C MET A 123 -18.96 -6.47 8.44
N ARG A 124 -19.92 -5.88 9.17
CA ARG A 124 -20.72 -4.74 8.71
C ARG A 124 -20.11 -3.38 9.09
N GLN A 125 -19.13 -3.38 9.98
CA GLN A 125 -18.38 -2.18 10.34
C GLN A 125 -17.21 -1.98 9.36
N LYS A 126 -16.72 -0.74 9.27
CA LYS A 126 -15.55 -0.44 8.44
C LYS A 126 -14.32 -1.11 9.04
N VAL A 127 -13.67 -1.97 8.25
CA VAL A 127 -12.36 -2.51 8.56
C VAL A 127 -11.31 -1.42 8.40
N ASP A 128 -10.41 -1.31 9.37
CA ASP A 128 -9.42 -0.24 9.49
C ASP A 128 -7.96 -0.72 9.53
N SER A 129 -7.75 -2.04 9.51
CA SER A 129 -6.42 -2.66 9.52
C SER A 129 -6.36 -3.89 8.63
N LEU A 130 -5.15 -4.22 8.17
CA LEU A 130 -4.83 -5.38 7.35
C LEU A 130 -3.56 -6.02 7.90
N ASP A 131 -3.59 -7.34 8.06
CA ASP A 131 -2.41 -8.18 8.25
C ASP A 131 -2.65 -9.45 7.42
N ILE A 132 -1.71 -9.78 6.53
CA ILE A 132 -1.78 -10.94 5.66
C ILE A 132 -0.66 -11.88 6.06
N ASN A 133 -1.03 -13.04 6.58
CA ASN A 133 -0.09 -14.10 6.94
C ASN A 133 -0.45 -15.36 6.16
N GLY A 134 0.40 -15.73 5.21
CA GLY A 134 0.17 -16.85 4.28
C GLY A 134 -0.67 -16.46 3.06
N ASP A 135 -1.10 -17.48 2.31
CA ASP A 135 -1.82 -17.29 1.04
C ASP A 135 -3.26 -16.81 1.27
N LEU A 136 -3.70 -15.81 0.50
CA LEU A 136 -5.11 -15.44 0.42
C LEU A 136 -5.84 -16.45 -0.47
N VAL A 137 -6.72 -17.25 0.12
CA VAL A 137 -7.59 -18.17 -0.64
C VAL A 137 -8.92 -17.46 -0.94
N PRO A 138 -9.38 -17.44 -2.20
CA PRO A 138 -10.65 -16.82 -2.59
C PRO A 138 -11.89 -17.44 -1.93
#